data_AF-A0A3N0WL19-F1
#
_entry.id   AF-A0A3N0WL19-F1
#
_cell.length_a   1.000
_cell.length_b   1.000
_cell.length_c   1.000
_cell.angle_alpha   90.00
_cell.angle_beta   90.00
_cell.angle_gamma   90.00
#
_symmetry.space_group_name_H-M   'P 1'
#
loop_
_entity.id
_entity.type
_entity.pdbx_description
1 polymer ?
#
loop_
_entity_poly.entity_id
_entity_poly.type
_entity_poly.pdbx_seq_one_letter_code
_entity_poly.pdbx_strand_id
1 'polypeptide(L)'
;MNPEIKLRKAEIEDRDIIWAIIQQSIERRRQDGSTQWQNGYPNPGTVESDIAKGFGHVLTVDNEIAVYAALILNDEPAYSTIEGAWLSDGEFVVVHRIAIDEKFAGQGMTKKLFDHIEDFTRSHGIQSVKVDTNYDNIAMLKILESKGFSYCGEVLLADGMRKAFEKIII
;
A
#
# COMPACT_ATOMS: atom_id res chain seq x y z
N MET A 1 16.24 -7.26 23.06
CA MET A 1 16.60 -6.94 21.65
C MET A 1 15.35 -6.38 21.01
N ASN A 2 15.47 -5.30 20.22
CA ASN A 2 14.34 -4.81 19.45
C ASN A 2 14.11 -5.77 18.28
N PRO A 3 12.85 -6.06 17.92
CA PRO A 3 12.57 -6.96 16.80
C PRO A 3 13.14 -6.39 15.51
N GLU A 4 13.70 -7.27 14.66
CA GLU A 4 14.21 -6.88 13.35
C GLU A 4 13.02 -6.64 12.40
N ILE A 5 12.94 -5.44 11.83
CA ILE A 5 11.90 -5.07 10.88
C ILE A 5 12.54 -4.78 9.54
N LYS A 6 12.07 -5.47 8.49
CA LYS A 6 12.67 -5.40 7.16
C LYS A 6 11.61 -5.41 6.08
N LEU A 7 11.73 -4.48 5.14
CA LEU A 7 11.01 -4.50 3.88
C LEU A 7 11.83 -5.27 2.85
N ARG A 8 11.23 -6.26 2.19
CA ARG A 8 11.84 -7.00 1.08
C ARG A 8 10.83 -7.28 -0.01
N LYS A 9 11.32 -7.60 -1.22
CA LYS A 9 10.47 -8.17 -2.26
C LYS A 9 9.87 -9.49 -1.77
N ALA A 10 8.63 -9.73 -2.15
CA ALA A 10 7.96 -11.01 -1.97
C ALA A 10 8.50 -12.02 -2.98
N GLU A 11 8.66 -13.26 -2.55
CA GLU A 11 9.05 -14.39 -3.37
C GLU A 11 7.85 -15.32 -3.56
N ILE A 12 7.91 -16.25 -4.52
CA ILE A 12 6.75 -17.09 -4.85
C ILE A 12 6.39 -18.02 -3.69
N GLU A 13 7.36 -18.35 -2.85
CA GLU A 13 7.22 -19.10 -1.61
C GLU A 13 6.38 -18.35 -0.57
N ASP A 14 6.33 -17.01 -0.62
CA ASP A 14 5.51 -16.19 0.28
C ASP A 14 4.03 -16.16 -0.15
N ARG A 15 3.68 -16.63 -1.36
CA ARG A 15 2.36 -16.46 -1.98
C ARG A 15 1.21 -16.87 -1.06
N ASP A 16 1.29 -18.07 -0.48
CA ASP A 16 0.19 -18.62 0.31
C ASP A 16 0.02 -17.87 1.64
N ILE A 17 1.13 -17.39 2.23
CA ILE A 17 1.12 -16.57 3.45
C ILE A 17 0.52 -15.19 3.13
N ILE A 18 0.98 -14.54 2.06
CA ILE A 18 0.45 -13.26 1.61
C ILE A 18 -1.04 -13.36 1.32
N TRP A 19 -1.47 -14.43 0.64
CA TRP A 19 -2.88 -14.65 0.36
C TRP A 19 -3.71 -14.78 1.64
N ALA A 20 -3.24 -15.55 2.63
CA ALA A 20 -3.91 -15.66 3.92
C ALA A 20 -4.05 -14.30 4.63
N ILE A 21 -3.01 -13.46 4.59
CA ILE A 21 -3.02 -12.10 5.17
C ILE A 21 -4.03 -11.19 4.45
N ILE A 22 -4.10 -11.28 3.12
CA ILE A 22 -5.08 -10.55 2.32
C ILE A 22 -6.49 -11.00 2.68
N GLN A 23 -6.74 -12.31 2.82
CA GLN A 23 -8.05 -12.83 3.21
C GLN A 23 -8.50 -12.31 4.58
N GLN A 24 -7.60 -12.27 5.57
CA GLN A 24 -7.89 -11.65 6.88
C GLN A 24 -8.29 -10.17 6.71
N SER A 25 -7.59 -9.44 5.85
CA SER A 25 -7.88 -8.02 5.59
C SER A 25 -9.21 -7.81 4.83
N ILE A 26 -9.57 -8.72 3.91
CA ILE A 26 -10.89 -8.72 3.22
C ILE A 26 -12.01 -8.90 4.25
N GLU A 27 -11.87 -9.88 5.14
CA GLU A 27 -12.87 -10.17 6.17
C GLU A 27 -13.01 -9.01 7.16
N ARG A 28 -11.90 -8.40 7.60
CA ARG A 28 -11.94 -7.21 8.46
C ARG A 28 -12.68 -6.05 7.81
N ARG A 29 -12.38 -5.76 6.54
CA ARG A 29 -13.08 -4.70 5.78
C ARG A 29 -14.58 -4.97 5.67
N ARG A 30 -14.96 -6.23 5.47
CA ARG A 30 -16.37 -6.64 5.44
C ARG A 30 -17.05 -6.39 6.80
N GLN A 31 -16.38 -6.71 7.90
CA GLN A 31 -16.88 -6.45 9.26
C GLN A 31 -17.01 -4.96 9.58
N ASP A 32 -16.11 -4.14 9.03
CA ASP A 32 -16.16 -2.67 9.13
C ASP A 32 -17.24 -2.03 8.22
N GLY A 33 -17.97 -2.84 7.45
CA GLY A 33 -19.04 -2.38 6.55
C GLY A 33 -18.53 -1.81 5.22
N SER A 34 -17.25 -1.99 4.88
CA SER A 34 -16.67 -1.52 3.63
C SER A 34 -17.04 -2.43 2.46
N THR A 35 -17.34 -1.82 1.31
CA THR A 35 -17.52 -2.53 0.03
C THR A 35 -16.19 -2.82 -0.68
N GLN A 36 -15.08 -2.29 -0.16
CA GLN A 36 -13.76 -2.52 -0.73
C GLN A 36 -13.38 -4.00 -0.60
N TRP A 37 -12.91 -4.57 -1.71
CA TRP A 37 -12.51 -5.96 -1.87
C TRP A 37 -13.62 -7.02 -1.74
N GLN A 38 -14.88 -6.60 -1.87
CA GLN A 38 -16.04 -7.51 -1.79
C GLN A 38 -16.52 -8.02 -3.15
N ASN A 39 -15.79 -7.73 -4.24
CA ASN A 39 -16.14 -8.08 -5.62
C ASN A 39 -15.30 -9.23 -6.21
N GLY A 40 -14.53 -9.95 -5.39
CA GLY A 40 -13.63 -11.02 -5.85
C GLY A 40 -12.22 -10.58 -6.24
N TYR A 41 -11.89 -9.30 -6.00
CA TYR A 41 -10.53 -8.76 -6.09
C TYR A 41 -10.13 -8.13 -4.75
N PRO A 42 -8.89 -8.28 -4.26
CA PRO A 42 -7.81 -9.13 -4.81
C PRO A 42 -8.10 -10.63 -4.66
N ASN A 43 -7.40 -11.44 -5.45
CA ASN A 43 -7.49 -12.91 -5.45
C ASN A 43 -6.09 -13.54 -5.52
N PRO A 44 -5.92 -14.88 -5.40
CA PRO A 44 -4.61 -15.52 -5.45
C PRO A 44 -3.80 -15.17 -6.72
N GLY A 45 -4.46 -15.08 -7.88
CA GLY A 45 -3.81 -14.70 -9.13
C GLY A 45 -3.31 -13.25 -9.13
N THR A 46 -3.92 -12.36 -8.34
CA THR A 46 -3.40 -11.00 -8.11
C THR A 46 -2.07 -11.04 -7.38
N VAL A 47 -1.96 -11.88 -6.33
CA VAL A 47 -0.72 -12.04 -5.56
C VAL A 47 0.39 -12.62 -6.45
N GLU A 48 0.08 -13.67 -7.23
CA GLU A 48 1.03 -14.26 -8.18
C GLU A 48 1.51 -13.24 -9.22
N SER A 49 0.59 -12.44 -9.77
CA SER A 49 0.95 -11.39 -10.72
C SER A 49 1.82 -10.32 -10.08
N ASP A 50 1.55 -9.92 -8.83
CA ASP A 50 2.35 -8.91 -8.13
C ASP A 50 3.76 -9.40 -7.89
N ILE A 51 3.93 -10.66 -7.46
CA ILE A 51 5.24 -11.28 -7.26
C ILE A 51 5.97 -11.40 -8.62
N ALA A 52 5.32 -11.92 -9.65
CA ALA A 52 5.93 -12.13 -10.97
C ALA A 52 6.38 -10.83 -11.63
N LYS A 53 5.66 -9.72 -11.42
CA LYS A 53 6.02 -8.38 -11.91
C LYS A 53 7.03 -7.66 -11.01
N GLY A 54 7.37 -8.23 -9.85
CA GLY A 54 8.27 -7.61 -8.87
C GLY A 54 7.64 -6.46 -8.07
N PHE A 55 6.32 -6.35 -8.07
CA PHE A 55 5.55 -5.35 -7.32
C PHE A 55 5.31 -5.75 -5.86
N GLY A 56 5.15 -7.04 -5.61
CA GLY A 56 4.87 -7.56 -4.28
C GLY A 56 6.03 -7.34 -3.31
N HIS A 57 5.75 -6.70 -2.18
CA HIS A 57 6.69 -6.49 -1.09
C HIS A 57 6.07 -6.91 0.24
N VAL A 58 6.92 -7.40 1.15
CA VAL A 58 6.52 -7.78 2.50
C VAL A 58 7.36 -7.06 3.54
N LEU A 59 6.70 -6.61 4.60
CA LEU A 59 7.35 -6.15 5.82
C LEU A 59 7.38 -7.32 6.81
N THR A 60 8.58 -7.76 7.18
CA THR A 60 8.77 -8.85 8.13
C THR A 60 9.14 -8.32 9.51
N VAL A 61 8.70 -9.02 10.55
CA VAL A 61 9.13 -8.85 11.95
C VAL A 61 9.79 -10.15 12.38
N ASP A 62 11.09 -10.12 12.69
CA ASP A 62 11.89 -11.32 13.03
C ASP A 62 11.70 -12.47 12.00
N ASN A 63 11.68 -12.12 10.71
CA ASN A 63 11.42 -12.96 9.55
C ASN A 63 9.98 -13.48 9.37
N GLU A 64 9.04 -13.20 10.28
CA GLU A 64 7.61 -13.46 10.07
C GLU A 64 6.97 -12.34 9.24
N ILE A 65 6.18 -12.66 8.23
CA ILE A 65 5.51 -11.67 7.38
C ILE A 65 4.39 -10.99 8.17
N ALA A 66 4.52 -9.69 8.41
CA ALA A 66 3.54 -8.91 9.15
C ALA A 66 2.63 -8.09 8.23
N VAL A 67 3.16 -7.58 7.12
CA VAL A 67 2.43 -6.74 6.18
C VAL A 67 2.78 -7.11 4.75
N TYR A 68 1.78 -7.14 3.89
CA TYR A 68 1.93 -7.16 2.44
C TYR A 68 1.57 -5.79 1.85
N ALA A 69 2.31 -5.36 0.83
CA ALA A 69 1.95 -4.23 -0.02
C ALA A 69 2.47 -4.45 -1.44
N ALA A 70 1.77 -3.92 -2.42
CA ALA A 70 2.27 -3.82 -3.79
C ALA A 70 2.84 -2.42 -4.03
N LEU A 71 4.11 -2.35 -4.40
CA LEU A 71 4.79 -1.12 -4.79
C LEU A 71 4.96 -1.09 -6.30
N ILE A 72 4.33 -0.13 -6.95
CA ILE A 72 4.21 -0.08 -8.41
C ILE A 72 4.83 1.24 -8.89
N LEU A 73 5.77 1.18 -9.84
CA LEU A 73 6.45 2.36 -10.37
C LEU A 73 5.66 2.95 -11.55
N ASN A 74 5.28 4.22 -11.46
CA ASN A 74 4.67 5.01 -12.55
C ASN A 74 3.40 4.41 -13.21
N ASP A 75 2.79 3.37 -12.65
CA ASP A 75 1.69 2.63 -13.27
C ASP A 75 0.42 2.71 -12.40
N GLU A 76 -0.27 3.84 -12.55
CA GLU A 76 -1.65 4.03 -12.12
C GLU A 76 -2.35 5.01 -13.10
N PRO A 77 -3.02 4.50 -14.15
CA PRO A 77 -3.64 5.33 -15.18
C PRO A 77 -4.64 6.37 -14.64
N ALA A 78 -5.34 6.07 -13.54
CA ALA A 78 -6.29 6.98 -12.93
C ALA A 78 -5.64 8.29 -12.43
N TYR A 79 -4.34 8.28 -12.15
CA TYR A 79 -3.61 9.45 -11.66
C TYR A 79 -3.40 10.52 -12.74
N SER A 80 -3.54 10.15 -14.03
CA SER A 80 -3.46 11.09 -15.14
C SER A 80 -4.69 12.01 -15.25
N THR A 81 -5.81 11.62 -14.63
CA THR A 81 -7.09 12.34 -14.67
C THR A 81 -7.48 12.92 -13.31
N ILE A 82 -6.50 13.29 -12.48
CA ILE A 82 -6.74 13.86 -11.15
C ILE A 82 -7.57 15.15 -11.23
N GLU A 83 -8.61 15.25 -10.41
CA GLU A 83 -9.30 16.50 -10.09
C GLU A 83 -8.51 17.21 -8.98
N GLY A 84 -7.49 17.97 -9.38
CA GLY A 84 -6.54 18.61 -8.49
C GLY A 84 -5.18 18.79 -9.17
N ALA A 85 -4.10 18.71 -8.39
CA ALA A 85 -2.74 18.77 -8.92
C ALA A 85 -1.78 17.96 -8.05
N TRP A 86 -0.96 17.15 -8.71
CA TRP A 86 0.21 16.51 -8.08
C TRP A 86 1.25 17.56 -7.71
N LEU A 87 2.04 17.28 -6.67
CA LEU A 87 3.15 18.12 -6.24
C LEU A 87 4.34 18.06 -7.21
N SER A 88 4.47 16.95 -7.95
CA SER A 88 5.54 16.74 -8.92
C SER A 88 5.11 15.94 -10.16
N ASP A 89 5.91 16.07 -11.20
CA ASP A 89 5.77 15.39 -12.50
C ASP A 89 6.83 14.31 -12.76
N GLY A 90 7.75 14.07 -11.81
CA GLY A 90 8.76 13.03 -11.92
C GLY A 90 8.26 11.64 -11.55
N GLU A 91 9.20 10.70 -11.48
CA GLU A 91 8.88 9.30 -11.17
C GLU A 91 8.33 9.14 -9.75
N PHE A 92 7.37 8.24 -9.61
CA PHE A 92 6.69 7.98 -8.35
C PHE A 92 6.43 6.50 -8.09
N VAL A 93 6.45 6.12 -6.81
CA VAL A 93 5.95 4.82 -6.34
C VAL A 93 4.49 4.96 -5.93
N VAL A 94 3.63 4.08 -6.43
CA VAL A 94 2.26 3.90 -5.95
C VAL A 94 2.20 2.73 -4.98
N VAL A 95 1.50 2.91 -3.87
CA VAL A 95 1.31 1.88 -2.84
C VAL A 95 -0.11 1.31 -2.91
N HIS A 96 -0.25 0.06 -3.33
CA HIS A 96 -1.54 -0.64 -3.38
C HIS A 96 -1.57 -1.85 -2.44
N ARG A 97 -2.78 -2.38 -2.24
CA ARG A 97 -3.02 -3.70 -1.61
C ARG A 97 -2.33 -3.88 -0.25
N ILE A 98 -2.34 -2.84 0.58
CA ILE A 98 -1.81 -2.93 1.95
C ILE A 98 -2.73 -3.87 2.75
N ALA A 99 -2.18 -5.00 3.19
CA ALA A 99 -2.84 -5.99 4.03
C ALA A 99 -1.95 -6.34 5.22
N ILE A 100 -2.53 -6.42 6.41
CA ILE A 100 -1.80 -6.64 7.66
C ILE A 100 -2.31 -7.91 8.34
N ASP A 101 -1.37 -8.76 8.72
CA ASP A 101 -1.68 -9.96 9.48
C ASP A 101 -2.28 -9.56 10.85
N GLU A 102 -3.33 -10.24 11.26
CA GLU A 102 -4.06 -9.98 12.51
C GLU A 102 -3.16 -9.99 13.74
N LYS A 103 -2.12 -10.82 13.78
CA LYS A 103 -1.17 -10.87 14.89
C LYS A 103 -0.46 -9.55 15.09
N PHE A 104 -0.26 -8.77 14.02
CA PHE A 104 0.47 -7.51 14.03
C PHE A 104 -0.45 -6.28 13.90
N ALA A 105 -1.75 -6.48 13.73
CA ALA A 105 -2.74 -5.41 13.69
C ALA A 105 -2.72 -4.56 14.98
N GLY A 106 -2.91 -3.25 14.87
CA GLY A 106 -2.89 -2.33 16.01
C GLY A 106 -1.48 -2.00 16.55
N GLN A 107 -0.42 -2.63 16.06
CA GLN A 107 0.96 -2.39 16.53
C GLN A 107 1.72 -1.31 15.74
N GLY A 108 1.02 -0.54 14.91
CA GLY A 108 1.61 0.53 14.10
C GLY A 108 2.42 0.04 12.89
N MET A 109 2.24 -1.20 12.43
CA MET A 109 3.03 -1.74 11.31
C MET A 109 2.83 -1.01 9.99
N THR A 110 1.63 -0.48 9.70
CA THR A 110 1.44 0.34 8.51
C THR A 110 2.25 1.63 8.55
N LYS A 111 2.40 2.24 9.74
CA LYS A 111 3.26 3.42 9.91
C LYS A 111 4.72 3.07 9.61
N LYS A 112 5.20 1.93 10.11
CA LYS A 112 6.56 1.43 9.85
C LYS A 112 6.75 1.05 8.38
N LEU A 113 5.75 0.43 7.75
CA LEU A 113 5.75 0.14 6.32
C LEU A 113 6.04 1.42 5.52
N PHE A 114 5.34 2.52 5.82
CA PHE A 114 5.57 3.79 5.13
C PHE A 114 6.99 4.36 5.36
N ASP A 115 7.59 4.20 6.55
CA ASP A 115 9.00 4.57 6.76
C ASP A 115 9.91 3.81 5.79
N HIS A 116 9.73 2.49 5.68
CA HIS A 116 10.52 1.67 4.78
C HIS A 116 10.23 1.93 3.29
N ILE A 117 9.00 2.30 2.93
CA ILE A 117 8.66 2.70 1.55
C ILE A 117 9.36 4.00 1.19
N GLU A 118 9.44 4.96 2.10
CA GLU A 118 10.18 6.22 1.87
C GLU A 118 11.68 5.95 1.67
N ASP A 119 12.28 5.09 2.50
CA ASP A 119 13.68 4.67 2.34
C ASP A 119 13.92 3.90 1.03
N PHE A 120 13.00 2.99 0.68
CA PHE A 120 13.01 2.29 -0.59
C PHE A 120 12.97 3.29 -1.76
N THR A 121 12.04 4.24 -1.74
CA THR A 121 11.86 5.24 -2.79
C THR A 121 13.11 6.11 -2.94
N ARG A 122 13.68 6.57 -1.81
CA ARG A 122 14.92 7.35 -1.78
C ARG A 122 16.11 6.57 -2.34
N SER A 123 16.29 5.31 -1.94
CA SER A 123 17.41 4.47 -2.38
C SER A 123 17.37 4.12 -3.87
N HIS A 124 16.18 4.19 -4.49
CA HIS A 124 16.00 3.99 -5.93
C HIS A 124 16.04 5.30 -6.72
N GLY A 125 16.26 6.46 -6.08
CA GLY A 125 16.31 7.76 -6.76
C GLY A 125 14.98 8.22 -7.33
N ILE A 126 13.86 7.73 -6.78
CA ILE A 126 12.51 8.06 -7.22
C ILE A 126 12.01 9.31 -6.47
N GLN A 127 11.33 10.22 -7.18
CA GLN A 127 11.02 11.55 -6.64
C GLN A 127 10.00 11.52 -5.51
N SER A 128 8.92 10.75 -5.67
CA SER A 128 7.79 10.81 -4.75
C SER A 128 7.10 9.48 -4.51
N VAL A 129 6.29 9.44 -3.45
CA VAL A 129 5.33 8.36 -3.19
C VAL A 129 3.94 8.94 -3.37
N LYS A 130 3.10 8.28 -4.17
CA LYS A 130 1.68 8.60 -4.38
C LYS A 130 0.81 7.50 -3.78
N VAL A 131 -0.29 7.90 -3.14
CA VAL A 131 -1.25 6.99 -2.50
C VAL A 131 -2.66 7.53 -2.70
N ASP A 132 -3.59 6.66 -3.03
CA ASP A 132 -5.02 6.95 -2.99
C ASP A 132 -5.74 6.10 -1.93
N THR A 133 -6.78 6.65 -1.35
CA THR A 133 -7.62 5.92 -0.39
C THR A 133 -9.06 6.40 -0.39
N ASN A 134 -9.96 5.54 0.09
CA ASN A 134 -11.36 5.89 0.33
C ASN A 134 -11.52 7.00 1.38
N TYR A 135 -12.60 7.76 1.24
CA TYR A 135 -13.00 8.83 2.17
C TYR A 135 -13.27 8.33 3.60
N ASP A 136 -13.76 7.09 3.72
CA ASP A 136 -14.11 6.46 5.00
C ASP A 136 -12.93 5.70 5.64
N ASN A 137 -11.79 5.61 4.97
CA ASN A 137 -10.59 4.96 5.49
C ASN A 137 -9.81 5.90 6.42
N ILE A 138 -10.45 6.26 7.54
CA ILE A 138 -9.94 7.20 8.55
C ILE A 138 -8.56 6.77 9.06
N ALA A 139 -8.32 5.46 9.17
CA ALA A 139 -7.03 4.93 9.59
C ALA A 139 -5.90 5.30 8.63
N MET A 140 -6.10 5.10 7.31
CA MET A 140 -5.11 5.47 6.30
C MET A 140 -4.93 6.99 6.22
N LEU A 141 -6.03 7.77 6.25
CA LEU A 141 -5.96 9.23 6.21
C LEU A 141 -5.09 9.79 7.35
N LYS A 142 -5.25 9.29 8.57
CA LYS A 142 -4.40 9.66 9.73
C LYS A 142 -2.95 9.26 9.55
N ILE A 143 -2.68 8.10 8.94
CA ILE A 143 -1.31 7.66 8.66
C ILE A 143 -0.65 8.62 7.67
N LEU A 144 -1.30 8.90 6.55
CA LEU A 144 -0.80 9.82 5.51
C LEU A 144 -0.52 11.22 6.08
N GLU A 145 -1.47 11.77 6.85
CA GLU A 145 -1.27 13.05 7.56
C GLU A 145 -0.06 12.99 8.50
N SER A 146 0.04 11.97 9.35
CA SER A 146 1.16 11.83 10.30
C SER A 146 2.52 11.62 9.63
N LYS A 147 2.52 11.17 8.37
CA LYS A 147 3.71 10.98 7.54
C LYS A 147 4.04 12.20 6.68
N GLY A 148 3.21 13.24 6.70
CA GLY A 148 3.46 14.47 5.92
C GLY A 148 3.14 14.32 4.44
N PHE A 149 2.23 13.41 4.08
CA PHE A 149 1.66 13.41 2.73
C PHE A 149 0.74 14.60 2.55
N SER A 150 0.81 15.23 1.37
CA SER A 150 -0.06 16.33 1.00
C SER A 150 -1.24 15.82 0.18
N TYR A 151 -2.44 16.31 0.50
CA TYR A 151 -3.62 16.07 -0.32
C TYR A 151 -3.47 16.78 -1.67
N CYS A 152 -3.63 16.03 -2.77
CA CYS A 152 -3.41 16.51 -4.13
C CYS A 152 -4.72 16.67 -4.92
N GLY A 153 -5.82 16.10 -4.45
CA GLY A 153 -7.09 16.12 -5.14
C GLY A 153 -7.78 14.75 -5.11
N GLU A 154 -8.58 14.49 -6.14
CA GLU A 154 -9.40 13.29 -6.23
C GLU A 154 -9.16 12.54 -7.54
N VAL A 155 -9.16 11.21 -7.50
CA VAL A 155 -8.95 10.35 -8.67
C VAL A 155 -10.09 9.34 -8.78
N LEU A 156 -10.58 9.12 -10.00
CA LEU A 156 -11.64 8.16 -10.27
C LEU A 156 -11.04 6.79 -10.61
N LEU A 157 -11.19 5.83 -9.70
CA LEU A 157 -10.87 4.43 -9.96
C LEU A 157 -12.13 3.67 -10.39
N ALA A 158 -11.96 2.44 -10.86
CA ALA A 158 -13.06 1.59 -11.33
C ALA A 158 -14.17 1.36 -10.27
N ASP A 159 -13.81 1.46 -8.99
CA ASP A 159 -14.71 1.29 -7.84
C ASP A 159 -15.05 2.63 -7.13
N GLY A 160 -14.82 3.76 -7.82
CA GLY A 160 -15.29 5.09 -7.42
C GLY A 160 -14.19 6.11 -7.14
N MET A 161 -14.61 7.29 -6.68
CA MET A 161 -13.70 8.39 -6.37
C MET A 161 -12.84 8.07 -5.14
N ARG A 162 -11.58 8.49 -5.14
CA ARG A 162 -10.62 8.33 -4.04
C ARG A 162 -9.92 9.66 -3.77
N LYS A 163 -9.52 9.87 -2.51
CA LYS A 163 -8.62 10.97 -2.14
C LYS A 163 -7.20 10.60 -2.52
N ALA A 164 -6.54 11.46 -3.28
CA ALA A 164 -5.17 11.29 -3.73
C ALA A 164 -4.18 12.12 -2.89
N PHE A 165 -3.04 11.53 -2.57
CA PHE A 165 -2.01 12.11 -1.74
C PHE A 165 -0.62 11.86 -2.33
N GLU A 166 0.29 12.80 -2.13
CA GLU A 166 1.68 12.69 -2.55
C GLU A 166 2.63 13.19 -1.46
N LYS A 167 3.78 12.53 -1.36
CA LYS A 167 4.92 13.00 -0.57
C LYS A 167 6.18 13.01 -1.43
N ILE A 168 6.82 14.17 -1.53
CA ILE A 168 8.14 14.33 -2.15
C ILE A 168 9.20 13.74 -1.22
N ILE A 169 10.10 12.93 -1.78
CA ILE A 169 11.13 12.20 -1.05
C ILE A 169 12.52 12.81 -1.30
N ILE A 170 12.83 13.17 -2.54
CA ILE A 170 14.11 13.77 -2.97
C ILE A 170 13.92 15.11 -3.65
#